data_AF-A0A2U3KPU4-F1
#
_entry.id   AF-A0A2U3KPU4-F1
#
_cell.length_a   1.000
_cell.length_b   1.000
_cell.length_c   1.000
_cell.angle_alpha   90.00
_cell.angle_beta   90.00
_cell.angle_gamma   90.00
#
_symmetry.space_group_name_H-M   'P 1'
#
loop_
_entity.id
_entity.type
_entity.pdbx_description
1 polymer ?
#
loop_
_entity_poly.entity_id
_entity_poly.type
_entity_poly.pdbx_seq_one_letter_code
_entity_poly.pdbx_strand_id
1 'polypeptide(L)' 'MQMEQVANLACLVRLGIAIRVHKSKNPARHVQTAIRKLLHDRQAKAKAAAFAKVIAQWDGPKLAADLLFEHYQRDAGP' A
#
# COMPACT_ATOMS: atom_id res chain seq x y z
N MET A 1 9.99 -13.11 7.25
CA MET A 1 8.89 -12.29 6.74
C MET A 1 8.20 -13.14 5.70
N GLN A 2 6.89 -13.31 5.81
CA GLN A 2 6.12 -14.09 4.84
C GLN A 2 6.12 -13.38 3.48
N MET A 3 5.98 -14.13 2.38
CA MET A 3 6.05 -13.57 1.02
C MET A 3 5.01 -12.46 0.78
N GLU A 4 3.80 -12.64 1.31
CA GLU A 4 2.74 -11.64 1.26
C GLU A 4 3.15 -10.33 1.96
N GLN A 5 3.77 -10.40 3.13
CA GLN A 5 4.26 -9.23 3.85
C GLN A 5 5.36 -8.48 3.05
N VAL A 6 6.20 -9.21 2.32
CA VAL A 6 7.22 -8.62 1.43
C VAL A 6 6.58 -7.87 0.28
N ALA A 7 5.53 -8.45 -0.33
CA ALA A 7 4.77 -7.85 -1.42
C ALA A 7 4.01 -6.59 -0.95
N ASN A 8 3.29 -6.69 0.17
CA ASN A 8 2.56 -5.57 0.77
C ASN A 8 3.52 -4.42 1.10
N LEU A 9 4.67 -4.70 1.72
CA LEU A 9 5.67 -3.67 1.99
C LEU A 9 6.22 -3.05 0.71
N ALA A 10 6.47 -3.83 -0.34
CA ALA A 10 6.96 -3.30 -1.62
C ALA A 10 5.94 -2.33 -2.24
N CYS A 11 4.65 -2.63 -2.15
CA CYS A 11 3.57 -1.75 -2.59
C CYS A 11 3.62 -0.40 -1.83
N LEU A 12 3.68 -0.44 -0.50
CA LEU A 12 3.70 0.78 0.33
C LEU A 12 4.96 1.63 0.10
N VAL A 13 6.11 0.99 -0.17
CA VAL A 13 7.34 1.70 -0.55
C VAL A 13 7.18 2.38 -1.91
N ARG A 14 6.58 1.71 -2.90
CA ARG A 14 6.31 2.29 -4.23
C ARG A 14 5.33 3.46 -4.17
N LEU A 15 4.33 3.38 -3.29
CA LEU A 15 3.42 4.49 -2.98
C LEU A 15 4.13 5.65 -2.27
N GLY A 16 5.37 5.46 -1.79
CA GLY A 16 6.15 6.49 -1.11
C GLY A 16 5.66 6.81 0.29
N ILE A 17 4.98 5.87 0.96
CA ILE A 17 4.42 6.04 2.31
C ILE A 17 5.10 5.15 3.35
N ALA A 18 6.08 4.33 2.93
CA ALA A 18 6.82 3.45 3.81
C ALA A 18 8.32 3.42 3.45
N ILE A 19 9.15 3.06 4.43
CA ILE A 19 10.58 2.80 4.25
C ILE A 19 10.86 1.33 4.61
N ARG A 20 11.51 0.61 3.70
CA ARG A 20 12.03 -0.73 4.00
C ARG A 20 13.34 -0.63 4.78
N VAL A 21 13.37 -1.19 5.98
CA VAL A 21 14.59 -1.34 6.76
C VAL A 21 15.18 -2.74 6.52
N HIS A 22 16.37 -2.79 5.95
CA HIS A 22 17.07 -4.05 5.69
C HIS A 22 17.72 -4.60 6.96
N LYS A 23 17.93 -5.93 7.00
CA LYS A 23 18.71 -6.58 8.05
C LYS A 23 20.10 -5.93 8.13
N SER A 24 20.56 -5.63 9.32
CA SER A 24 21.88 -5.04 9.56
C SER A 24 22.45 -5.49 10.90
N LYS A 25 23.75 -5.28 11.10
CA LYS A 25 24.42 -5.53 12.40
C LYS A 25 23.98 -4.56 13.50
N ASN A 26 23.37 -3.42 13.16
CA ASN A 26 22.84 -2.45 14.11
C ASN A 26 21.39 -2.03 13.72
N PRO A 27 20.41 -2.92 13.95
CA PRO A 27 19.03 -2.69 13.53
C PRO A 27 18.39 -1.50 14.24
N ALA A 28 18.71 -1.29 15.52
CA ALA A 28 18.15 -0.19 16.32
C ALA A 28 18.46 1.18 15.70
N ARG A 29 19.71 1.42 15.29
CA ARG A 29 20.11 2.67 14.65
C ARG A 29 19.34 2.90 13.34
N HIS A 30 19.22 1.88 12.50
CA HIS A 30 18.53 2.00 11.22
C HIS A 30 17.03 2.26 11.39
N VAL A 31 16.39 1.60 12.34
CA VAL A 31 14.98 1.83 12.69
C VAL A 31 14.79 3.27 13.17
N GLN A 32 15.60 3.75 14.11
CA GLN A 32 15.51 5.14 14.62
C GLN A 32 15.72 6.18 13.51
N THR A 33 16.64 5.94 12.58
CA THR A 33 16.85 6.82 11.42
C THR A 33 15.64 6.81 10.49
N ALA A 34 15.07 5.65 10.19
CA ALA A 34 13.89 5.53 9.33
C ALA A 34 12.66 6.22 9.94
N ILE A 35 12.44 6.04 11.25
CA ILE A 35 11.38 6.72 12.01
C ILE A 35 11.55 8.24 11.91
N ARG A 36 12.76 8.75 12.23
CA ARG A 36 13.03 10.19 12.14
C ARG A 36 12.80 10.74 10.73
N LYS A 37 13.21 10.01 9.70
CA LYS A 37 12.98 10.40 8.30
C LYS A 37 11.48 10.51 7.99
N LEU A 38 10.69 9.48 8.29
CA LEU A 38 9.24 9.50 8.03
C LEU A 38 8.50 10.56 8.84
N LEU A 39 8.89 10.79 10.09
CA LEU A 39 8.28 11.84 10.92
C LEU A 39 8.44 13.24 10.34
N HIS A 40 9.50 13.49 9.57
CA HIS A 40 9.75 14.81 8.94
C HIS A 40 9.42 14.84 7.45
N ASP A 41 9.02 13.72 6.85
CA ASP A 41 8.67 13.64 5.44
C ASP A 41 7.23 14.11 5.20
N ARG A 42 7.07 15.40 4.89
CA ARG A 42 5.77 16.01 4.60
C ARG A 42 5.10 15.39 3.37
N GLN A 43 5.88 14.95 2.38
CA GLN A 43 5.34 14.37 1.15
C GLN A 43 4.79 12.97 1.42
N ALA A 44 5.51 12.14 2.17
CA ALA A 44 5.03 10.83 2.60
C ALA A 44 3.74 10.95 3.42
N LYS A 45 3.65 11.92 4.33
CA LYS A 45 2.41 12.20 5.09
C LYS A 45 1.23 12.56 4.18
N ALA A 46 1.44 13.44 3.20
CA ALA A 46 0.39 13.83 2.25
C ALA A 46 -0.07 12.64 1.40
N LYS A 47 0.87 11.83 0.90
CA LYS A 47 0.56 10.60 0.14
C LYS A 47 -0.18 9.58 0.99
N ALA A 48 0.20 9.40 2.25
CA ALA A 48 -0.48 8.49 3.18
C ALA A 48 -1.92 8.95 3.45
N ALA A 49 -2.13 10.25 3.67
CA ALA A 49 -3.46 10.81 3.86
C ALA A 49 -4.35 10.66 2.61
N ALA A 50 -3.79 10.87 1.41
CA ALA A 50 -4.50 10.64 0.16
C ALA A 50 -4.88 9.17 -0.02
N PHE A 51 -3.93 8.25 0.23
CA PHE A 51 -4.19 6.82 0.13
C PHE A 51 -5.26 6.36 1.13
N ALA A 52 -5.23 6.86 2.36
CA ALA A 52 -6.25 6.55 3.37
C ALA A 52 -7.68 6.91 2.92
N LYS A 53 -7.84 8.04 2.19
CA LYS A 53 -9.15 8.43 1.63
C LYS A 53 -9.63 7.45 0.57
N VAL A 54 -8.74 6.97 -0.31
CA VAL A 54 -9.06 5.96 -1.32
C VAL A 54 -9.53 4.67 -0.65
N ILE A 55 -8.82 4.22 0.38
CA ILE A 55 -9.20 3.00 1.12
C ILE A 55 -10.51 3.19 1.88
N ALA A 56 -10.79 4.37 2.44
CA ALA A 56 -12.06 4.64 3.11
C ALA A 56 -13.28 4.60 2.16
N GLN A 57 -13.06 4.88 0.88
CA GLN A 57 -14.08 4.82 -0.16
C GLN A 57 -14.12 3.44 -0.85
N TRP A 58 -13.23 2.53 -0.48
CA TRP A 58 -13.12 1.22 -1.11
C TRP A 58 -14.28 0.32 -0.66
N ASP A 59 -15.19 0.04 -1.58
CA ASP A 59 -16.21 -1.01 -1.44
C ASP A 59 -15.78 -2.22 -2.30
N GLY A 60 -14.93 -3.07 -1.71
CA GLY A 60 -14.31 -4.19 -2.40
C GLY A 60 -15.32 -5.18 -2.98
N PRO A 61 -16.32 -5.64 -2.20
CA PRO A 61 -17.36 -6.53 -2.70
C PRO A 61 -18.15 -5.94 -3.87
N LYS A 62 -18.58 -4.67 -3.78
CA LYS A 62 -19.33 -4.03 -4.86
C LYS A 62 -18.49 -3.86 -6.12
N LEU A 63 -17.26 -3.35 -5.99
CA LEU A 63 -16.34 -3.16 -7.13
C LEU A 63 -16.01 -4.50 -7.81
N ALA A 64 -15.79 -5.55 -7.04
CA ALA A 64 -15.56 -6.88 -7.59
C ALA A 64 -16.80 -7.41 -8.32
N ALA A 65 -17.99 -7.24 -7.74
CA ALA A 65 -19.25 -7.64 -8.38
C ALA A 65 -19.50 -6.89 -9.70
N ASP A 66 -19.29 -5.58 -9.72
CA ASP A 66 -19.44 -4.73 -10.91
C ASP A 66 -18.46 -5.17 -12.02
N LEU A 67 -17.19 -5.45 -11.67
CA LEU A 67 -16.18 -5.95 -12.61
C LEU A 67 -16.52 -7.33 -13.18
N LEU A 68 -16.97 -8.25 -12.32
CA LEU A 68 -17.36 -9.60 -12.75
C LEU A 68 -18.59 -9.53 -13.66
N PHE A 69 -19.56 -8.68 -13.33
CA PHE A 69 -20.76 -8.47 -14.13
C PHE A 69 -20.43 -7.91 -15.51
N GLU A 70 -19.61 -6.85 -15.59
CA GLU A 70 -19.19 -6.26 -16.86
C GLU A 70 -18.47 -7.28 -17.75
N HIS A 71 -17.59 -8.10 -17.17
CA HIS A 71 -16.83 -9.07 -17.91
C HIS A 71 -17.72 -10.22 -18.44
N TYR A 72 -18.52 -10.84 -17.57
CA TYR A 72 -19.27 -12.03 -17.94
C TYR A 72 -20.61 -11.76 -18.64
N GLN A 73 -21.22 -10.59 -18.47
CA GLN A 73 -22.39 -10.21 -19.28
C GLN A 73 -22.01 -9.76 -20.69
N ARG A 74 -20.83 -9.16 -20.86
CA ARG A 74 -20.34 -8.75 -22.19
C ARG A 74 -19.96 -9.95 -23.06
N ASP A 75 -19.47 -11.02 -22.46
CA ASP A 75 -19.14 -12.28 -23.15
C ASP A 75 -20.38 -13.17 -23.36
N ALA A 76 -21.45 -12.95 -22.59
CA ALA A 76 -22.75 -13.59 -22.75
C ALA A 76 -23.64 -12.82 -23.75
N GLY A 77 -23.10 -12.48 -24.93
CA GLY A 77 -23.84 -11.78 -26.00
C GLY A 77 -25.24 -12.39 -26.27
N PRO A 78 -26.14 -11.63 -26.92
CA PRO A 78 -27.56 -11.98 -27.05
C PRO A 78 -27.82 -13.39 -27.58
#